data_AF-A0A7S4CJ80-F1
#
_entry.id   AF-A0A7S4CJ80-F1
#
_cell.length_a   1.000
_cell.length_b   1.000
_cell.length_c   1.000
_cell.angle_alpha   90.00
_cell.angle_beta   90.00
_cell.angle_gamma   90.00
#
_symmetry.space_group_name_H-M   'P 1'
#
loop_
_entity.id
_entity.type
_entity.pdbx_description
1 polymer ?
#
loop_
_entity_poly.entity_id
_entity_poly.type
_entity_poly.pdbx_seq_one_letter_code
_entity_poly.pdbx_strand_id
1 'polypeptide(L)'
;MFAQRAMDRNWMPKLALWRQKLNVFISLRQRMAHFIDNIAYYLQVDVLETHYTQLMKRVSQAEDFQGAHRAHEKYIHGLVSACFLDHHVLCTSLEELFMHCISLVNITNKLGWPCQEPSSLARPRGKTHEVGWRGESVTQENAAFHLDQLDMSEVLGLTTNFDRRFHFLFTILSTKKQEMVLSGLLLRLDYNGYFTHTMGGVEKV
;
A
#
# COMPACT_ATOMS: atom_id res chain seq x y z
N MET A 1 41.76 -22.36 16.49
CA MET A 1 41.62 -21.62 15.21
C MET A 1 40.78 -22.32 14.13
N PHE A 2 40.64 -23.65 14.14
CA PHE A 2 39.85 -24.38 13.12
C PHE A 2 38.32 -24.23 13.30
N ALA A 3 37.84 -24.25 14.56
CA ALA A 3 36.41 -24.11 14.89
C ALA A 3 35.83 -22.74 14.50
N GLN A 4 36.57 -21.65 14.72
CA GLN A 4 36.15 -20.30 14.31
C GLN A 4 36.00 -20.22 12.78
N ARG A 5 37.00 -20.70 12.03
CA ARG A 5 36.94 -20.73 10.56
C ARG A 5 35.81 -21.63 10.04
N ALA A 6 35.48 -22.73 10.73
CA ALA A 6 34.37 -23.60 10.37
C ALA A 6 33.00 -22.95 10.64
N MET A 7 32.86 -22.21 11.76
CA MET A 7 31.68 -21.39 12.03
C MET A 7 31.53 -20.30 10.96
N ASP A 8 32.60 -19.56 10.65
CA ASP A 8 32.57 -18.48 9.66
C ASP A 8 32.22 -19.00 8.24
N ARG A 9 32.72 -20.19 7.86
CA ARG A 9 32.44 -20.82 6.55
C ARG A 9 30.97 -21.21 6.36
N ASN A 10 30.30 -21.65 7.42
CA ASN A 10 28.95 -22.21 7.32
C ASN A 10 27.84 -21.23 7.72
N TRP A 11 28.11 -20.31 8.65
CA TRP A 11 27.08 -19.39 9.16
C TRP A 11 26.99 -18.07 8.41
N MET A 12 28.12 -17.48 8.00
CA MET A 12 28.09 -16.14 7.37
C MET A 12 27.32 -16.09 6.04
N PRO A 13 27.43 -17.08 5.12
CA PRO A 13 26.69 -17.05 3.86
C PRO A 13 25.17 -17.18 4.09
N LYS A 14 24.78 -18.03 5.05
CA LYS A 14 23.37 -18.24 5.39
C LYS A 14 22.78 -16.95 5.98
N LEU A 15 23.39 -16.38 7.01
CA LEU A 15 22.97 -15.08 7.57
C LEU A 15 22.89 -13.95 6.53
N ALA A 16 23.82 -13.89 5.57
CA ALA A 16 23.81 -12.90 4.50
C ALA A 16 22.62 -13.10 3.53
N LEU A 17 22.39 -14.33 3.08
CA LEU A 17 21.25 -14.67 2.21
C LEU A 17 19.92 -14.33 2.88
N TRP A 18 19.82 -14.64 4.16
CA TRP A 18 18.63 -14.42 4.96
C TRP A 18 18.30 -12.95 5.14
N ARG A 19 19.33 -12.16 5.44
CA ARG A 19 19.23 -10.69 5.46
C ARG A 19 18.77 -10.17 4.09
N GLN A 20 19.33 -10.68 3.00
CA GLN A 20 18.93 -10.27 1.65
C GLN A 20 17.45 -10.60 1.38
N LYS A 21 17.01 -11.84 1.63
CA LYS A 21 15.61 -12.26 1.45
C LYS A 21 14.65 -11.37 2.27
N LEU A 22 14.99 -11.17 3.55
CA LEU A 22 14.20 -10.36 4.47
C LEU A 22 14.13 -8.89 4.02
N ASN A 23 15.24 -8.32 3.57
CA ASN A 23 15.30 -6.94 3.09
C ASN A 23 14.42 -6.73 1.87
N VAL A 24 14.44 -7.65 0.89
CA VAL A 24 13.59 -7.58 -0.30
C VAL A 24 12.11 -7.62 0.11
N PHE A 25 11.75 -8.56 0.97
CA PHE A 25 10.38 -8.74 1.43
C PHE A 25 9.86 -7.53 2.22
N ILE A 26 10.63 -7.04 3.21
CA ILE A 26 10.27 -5.87 4.01
C ILE A 26 10.18 -4.62 3.13
N SER A 27 11.13 -4.42 2.21
CA SER A 27 11.12 -3.29 1.29
C SER A 27 9.89 -3.30 0.38
N LEU A 28 9.50 -4.47 -0.15
CA LEU A 28 8.26 -4.62 -0.91
C LEU A 28 7.03 -4.26 -0.06
N ARG A 29 6.93 -4.82 1.15
CA ARG A 29 5.84 -4.52 2.08
C ARG A 29 5.75 -3.02 2.38
N GLN A 30 6.88 -2.38 2.70
CA GLN A 30 6.92 -0.96 3.01
C GLN A 30 6.44 -0.10 1.84
N ARG A 31 6.86 -0.42 0.61
CA ARG A 31 6.40 0.28 -0.59
C ARG A 31 4.91 0.09 -0.84
N MET A 32 4.40 -1.14 -0.72
CA MET A 32 2.97 -1.42 -0.86
C MET A 32 2.14 -0.70 0.21
N ALA A 33 2.60 -0.71 1.47
CA ALA A 33 1.94 -0.01 2.58
C ALA A 33 1.90 1.51 2.35
N HIS A 34 3.04 2.12 1.99
CA HIS A 34 3.12 3.54 1.66
C HIS A 34 2.14 3.91 0.53
N PHE A 35 2.08 3.10 -0.52
CA PHE A 35 1.11 3.32 -1.60
C PHE A 35 -0.34 3.28 -1.09
N ILE A 36 -0.73 2.24 -0.36
CA ILE A 36 -2.09 2.07 0.17
C ILE A 36 -2.46 3.24 1.09
N ASP A 37 -1.59 3.60 2.03
CA ASP A 37 -1.85 4.66 2.99
C ASP A 37 -2.07 6.02 2.29
N ASN A 38 -1.27 6.31 1.25
CA ASN A 38 -1.40 7.56 0.50
C ASN A 38 -2.65 7.61 -0.37
N ILE A 39 -3.05 6.49 -0.99
CA ILE A 39 -4.31 6.42 -1.75
C ILE A 39 -5.51 6.54 -0.81
N ALA A 40 -5.50 5.84 0.33
CA ALA A 40 -6.56 5.93 1.33
C ALA A 40 -6.72 7.35 1.86
N TYR A 41 -5.60 8.00 2.20
CA TYR A 41 -5.60 9.39 2.67
C TYR A 41 -6.10 10.36 1.59
N TYR A 42 -5.71 10.17 0.33
CA TYR A 42 -6.21 10.99 -0.78
C TYR A 42 -7.72 10.90 -0.94
N LEU A 43 -8.26 9.68 -0.98
CA LEU A 43 -9.70 9.48 -1.14
C LEU A 43 -10.47 10.07 0.04
N GLN A 44 -9.96 9.90 1.26
CA GLN A 44 -10.66 10.36 2.46
C GLN A 44 -10.57 11.87 2.67
N VAL A 45 -9.36 12.42 2.75
CA VAL A 45 -9.15 13.81 3.16
C VAL A 45 -9.26 14.75 1.97
N ASP A 46 -8.55 14.47 0.87
CA ASP A 46 -8.49 15.43 -0.23
C ASP A 46 -9.76 15.40 -1.09
N VAL A 47 -10.37 14.23 -1.27
CA VAL A 47 -11.57 14.08 -2.09
C VAL A 47 -12.83 14.17 -1.23
N LEU A 48 -13.09 13.21 -0.33
CA LEU A 48 -14.37 13.13 0.36
C LEU A 48 -14.63 14.36 1.25
N GLU A 49 -13.71 14.74 2.14
CA GLU A 49 -13.91 15.88 3.05
C GLU A 49 -14.04 17.23 2.31
N THR A 50 -13.20 17.45 1.29
CA THR A 50 -13.25 18.66 0.47
C THR A 50 -14.59 18.79 -0.26
N HIS A 51 -15.02 17.73 -0.95
CA HIS A 51 -16.26 17.74 -1.72
C HIS A 51 -17.48 17.85 -0.79
N TYR A 52 -17.47 17.19 0.37
CA TYR A 52 -18.55 17.29 1.36
C TYR A 52 -18.70 18.70 1.90
N THR A 53 -17.60 19.36 2.26
CA THR A 53 -17.61 20.74 2.76
C THR A 53 -18.16 21.71 1.71
N GLN A 54 -17.79 21.52 0.44
CA GLN A 54 -18.33 22.31 -0.67
C GLN A 54 -19.83 22.08 -0.89
N LEU A 55 -20.30 20.83 -0.77
CA LEU A 55 -21.72 20.49 -0.86
C LEU A 55 -22.51 21.20 0.24
N MET A 56 -22.09 21.06 1.51
CA MET A 56 -22.77 21.67 2.65
C MET A 56 -22.89 23.18 2.51
N LYS A 57 -21.82 23.84 2.05
CA LYS A 57 -21.84 25.28 1.75
C LYS A 57 -22.87 25.62 0.68
N ARG A 58 -22.87 24.90 -0.45
CA ARG A 58 -23.80 25.17 -1.56
C ARG A 58 -25.26 24.88 -1.20
N VAL A 59 -25.52 23.84 -0.42
CA VAL A 59 -26.88 23.51 0.06
C VAL A 59 -27.37 24.58 1.05
N SER A 60 -26.51 25.08 1.94
CA SER A 60 -26.88 26.17 2.87
C SER A 60 -27.19 27.50 2.17
N GLN A 61 -26.64 27.71 0.97
CA GLN A 61 -26.84 28.90 0.15
C GLN A 61 -27.97 28.74 -0.87
N ALA A 62 -28.55 27.54 -1.00
CA ALA A 62 -29.62 27.30 -1.95
C ALA A 62 -30.94 27.89 -1.42
N GLU A 63 -31.57 28.73 -2.23
CA GLU A 63 -32.87 29.33 -1.90
C GLU A 63 -34.04 28.36 -2.18
N ASP A 64 -33.83 27.39 -3.07
CA ASP A 64 -34.83 26.46 -3.55
C ASP A 64 -34.34 25.00 -3.58
N PHE A 65 -35.28 24.07 -3.60
CA PHE A 65 -34.99 22.64 -3.69
C PHE A 65 -34.18 22.29 -4.95
N GLN A 66 -34.47 22.96 -6.08
CA GLN A 66 -33.77 22.69 -7.33
C GLN A 66 -32.30 23.14 -7.27
N GLY A 67 -31.99 24.24 -6.58
CA GLY A 67 -30.62 24.66 -6.29
C GLY A 67 -29.88 23.65 -5.43
N ALA A 68 -30.52 23.14 -4.37
CA ALA A 68 -29.96 22.08 -3.53
C ALA A 68 -29.71 20.78 -4.32
N HIS A 69 -30.65 20.40 -5.20
CA HIS A 69 -30.53 19.23 -6.06
C HIS A 69 -29.35 19.35 -7.04
N ARG A 70 -29.23 20.49 -7.73
CA ARG A 70 -28.08 20.78 -8.64
C ARG A 70 -26.74 20.76 -7.90
N ALA A 71 -26.70 21.28 -6.67
CA ALA A 71 -25.50 21.25 -5.85
C ALA A 71 -25.07 19.81 -5.52
N HIS A 72 -26.04 18.95 -5.23
CA HIS A 72 -25.82 17.53 -4.96
C HIS A 72 -25.39 16.74 -6.20
N GLU A 73 -26.02 16.95 -7.36
CA GLU A 73 -25.57 16.31 -8.61
C GLU A 73 -24.11 16.70 -8.95
N LYS A 74 -23.78 17.99 -8.81
CA LYS A 74 -22.41 18.46 -9.02
C LYS A 74 -21.42 17.86 -8.03
N TYR A 75 -21.84 17.59 -6.80
CA TYR A 75 -21.03 16.88 -5.80
C TYR A 75 -20.75 15.45 -6.25
N ILE A 76 -21.77 14.68 -6.65
CA ILE A 76 -21.61 13.30 -7.12
C ILE A 76 -20.70 13.24 -8.35
N HIS A 77 -20.96 14.08 -9.36
CA HIS A 77 -20.11 14.13 -10.55
C HIS A 77 -18.65 14.47 -10.21
N GLY A 78 -18.45 15.42 -9.30
CA GLY A 78 -17.12 15.76 -8.80
C GLY A 78 -16.43 14.59 -8.10
N LEU A 79 -17.15 13.84 -7.24
CA LEU A 79 -16.60 12.67 -6.58
C LEU A 79 -16.22 11.55 -7.55
N VAL A 80 -17.10 11.23 -8.49
CA VAL A 80 -16.85 10.17 -9.49
C VAL A 80 -15.56 10.45 -10.26
N SER A 81 -15.37 11.70 -10.68
CA SER A 81 -14.16 12.10 -11.40
C SER A 81 -12.91 12.13 -10.50
N ALA A 82 -13.01 12.71 -9.30
CA ALA A 82 -11.88 12.84 -8.38
C ALA A 82 -11.41 11.49 -7.79
N CYS A 83 -12.30 10.50 -7.68
CA CYS A 83 -11.97 9.12 -7.30
C CYS A 83 -11.48 8.26 -8.49
N PHE A 84 -11.33 8.85 -9.67
CA PHE A 84 -10.94 8.18 -10.92
C PHE A 84 -11.94 7.15 -11.47
N LEU A 85 -13.17 7.12 -10.96
CA LEU A 85 -14.18 6.12 -11.31
C LEU A 85 -14.65 6.26 -12.77
N ASP A 86 -14.54 7.45 -13.35
CA ASP A 86 -14.78 7.71 -14.77
C ASP A 86 -13.60 7.30 -15.69
N HIS A 87 -12.43 7.04 -15.11
CA HIS A 87 -11.20 6.80 -15.86
C HIS A 87 -10.77 5.34 -15.78
N HIS A 88 -11.36 4.51 -16.65
CA HIS A 88 -11.15 3.06 -16.70
C HIS A 88 -9.69 2.64 -16.54
N VAL A 89 -8.75 3.27 -17.25
CA VAL A 89 -7.31 2.92 -17.19
C VAL A 89 -6.72 3.10 -15.78
N LEU A 90 -7.14 4.13 -15.04
CA LEU A 90 -6.65 4.37 -13.67
C LEU A 90 -7.28 3.38 -12.70
N CYS A 91 -8.59 3.14 -12.80
CA CYS A 91 -9.28 2.12 -12.00
C CYS A 91 -8.65 0.74 -12.18
N THR A 92 -8.48 0.26 -13.42
CA THR A 92 -7.86 -1.03 -13.69
C THR A 92 -6.43 -1.09 -13.14
N SER A 93 -5.66 -0.01 -13.28
CA SER A 93 -4.30 0.03 -12.73
C SER A 93 -4.28 -0.02 -11.20
N LEU A 94 -5.23 0.63 -10.52
CA LEU A 94 -5.35 0.58 -9.06
C LEU A 94 -5.79 -0.80 -8.58
N GLU A 95 -6.77 -1.41 -9.26
CA GLU A 95 -7.23 -2.77 -8.99
C GLU A 95 -6.08 -3.79 -9.11
N GLU A 96 -5.31 -3.71 -10.19
CA GLU A 96 -4.12 -4.55 -10.37
C GLU A 96 -3.13 -4.34 -9.22
N LEU A 97 -2.83 -3.10 -8.82
CA LEU A 97 -1.93 -2.82 -7.69
C LEU A 97 -2.43 -3.40 -6.37
N PHE A 98 -3.73 -3.31 -6.09
CA PHE A 98 -4.34 -3.94 -4.91
C PHE A 98 -4.26 -5.47 -4.97
N MET A 99 -4.45 -6.06 -6.16
CA MET A 99 -4.27 -7.51 -6.34
C MET A 99 -2.82 -7.95 -6.06
N HIS A 100 -1.82 -7.16 -6.42
CA HIS A 100 -0.43 -7.43 -6.04
C HIS A 100 -0.24 -7.36 -4.51
N CYS A 101 -0.87 -6.40 -3.84
CA CYS A 101 -0.83 -6.29 -2.37
C CYS A 101 -1.48 -7.52 -1.71
N ILE A 102 -2.63 -7.97 -2.21
CA ILE A 102 -3.30 -9.19 -1.74
C ILE A 102 -2.43 -10.43 -2.01
N SER A 103 -1.73 -10.48 -3.14
CA SER A 103 -0.79 -11.56 -3.46
C SER A 103 0.33 -11.64 -2.42
N LEU A 104 0.89 -10.49 -1.99
CA LEU A 104 1.88 -10.48 -0.91
C LEU A 104 1.28 -11.04 0.39
N VAL A 105 0.06 -10.64 0.75
CA VAL A 105 -0.64 -11.16 1.93
C VAL A 105 -0.84 -12.68 1.82
N ASN A 106 -1.21 -13.20 0.65
CA ASN A 106 -1.34 -14.64 0.43
C ASN A 106 -0.01 -15.38 0.62
N ILE A 107 1.11 -14.82 0.14
CA ILE A 107 2.45 -15.36 0.41
C ILE A 107 2.73 -15.36 1.91
N THR A 108 2.43 -14.27 2.62
CA THR A 108 2.64 -14.17 4.07
C THR A 108 1.83 -15.22 4.85
N ASN A 109 0.57 -15.44 4.44
CA ASN A 109 -0.34 -16.40 5.06
C ASN A 109 0.10 -17.85 4.80
N LYS A 110 0.53 -18.17 3.57
CA LYS A 110 1.09 -19.51 3.24
C LYS A 110 2.30 -19.85 4.09
N LEU A 111 3.15 -18.86 4.36
CA LEU A 111 4.35 -19.05 5.17
C LEU A 111 4.05 -19.15 6.66
N GLY A 112 2.84 -18.76 7.12
CA GLY A 112 2.52 -18.67 8.55
C GLY A 112 3.33 -17.58 9.25
N TRP A 113 3.73 -16.53 8.53
CA TRP A 113 4.49 -15.43 9.12
C TRP A 113 3.65 -14.79 10.23
N PRO A 114 4.23 -14.49 11.42
CA PRO A 114 3.48 -13.87 12.50
C PRO A 114 3.07 -12.44 12.09
N CYS A 115 1.90 -12.31 11.49
CA CYS A 115 1.18 -11.04 11.40
C CYS A 115 0.62 -10.76 12.80
N GLN A 116 1.39 -10.06 13.63
CA GLN A 116 0.81 -9.43 14.82
C GLN A 116 -0.19 -8.38 14.32
N GLU A 117 -1.48 -8.66 14.43
CA GLU A 117 -2.43 -7.56 14.50
C GLU A 117 -2.13 -6.81 15.80
N PRO A 118 -1.81 -5.49 15.77
CA PRO A 118 -1.80 -4.71 16.98
C PRO A 118 -3.19 -4.86 17.60
N SER A 119 -3.24 -5.37 18.84
CA SER A 119 -4.45 -5.84 19.51
C SER A 119 -5.57 -4.80 19.63
N SER A 120 -5.33 -3.55 19.20
CA SER A 120 -6.29 -2.46 19.10
C SER A 120 -7.22 -2.50 17.87
N LEU A 121 -6.94 -3.31 16.84
CA LEU A 121 -7.74 -3.39 15.60
C LEU A 121 -8.52 -4.70 15.41
N ALA A 122 -8.30 -5.69 16.28
CA ALA A 122 -9.04 -6.95 16.25
C ALA A 122 -10.53 -6.67 16.53
N ARG A 123 -11.39 -6.84 15.51
CA ARG A 123 -12.85 -6.77 15.66
C ARG A 123 -13.28 -7.73 16.78
N PRO A 124 -14.01 -7.28 17.81
CA PRO A 124 -14.57 -8.20 18.78
C PRO A 124 -15.67 -9.02 18.10
N ARG A 125 -15.34 -10.24 17.68
CA ARG A 125 -16.36 -11.24 17.35
C ARG A 125 -17.02 -11.66 18.65
N GLY A 126 -18.36 -11.63 18.68
CA GLY A 126 -19.19 -11.75 19.87
C GLY A 126 -18.81 -12.90 20.82
N LYS A 127 -18.93 -12.61 22.11
CA LYS A 127 -18.56 -13.42 23.28
C LYS A 127 -19.32 -14.75 23.33
N THR A 128 -18.62 -15.86 23.63
CA THR A 128 -18.95 -16.68 24.82
C THR A 128 -17.79 -17.61 25.21
N HIS A 129 -17.48 -17.57 26.51
CA HIS A 129 -16.72 -18.50 27.34
C HIS A 129 -15.19 -18.59 27.28
N GLU A 130 -14.63 -18.17 28.43
CA GLU A 130 -13.32 -18.40 29.02
C GLU A 130 -12.50 -19.56 28.45
N VAL A 131 -11.33 -19.26 27.90
CA VAL A 131 -10.11 -20.04 28.16
C VAL A 131 -8.91 -19.10 28.12
N GLY A 132 -7.98 -19.30 29.05
CA GLY A 132 -6.98 -18.34 29.49
C GLY A 132 -6.03 -17.77 28.43
N TRP A 133 -5.46 -16.63 28.79
CA TRP A 133 -4.32 -16.01 28.15
C TRP A 133 -3.10 -16.95 28.17
N ARG A 134 -3.05 -17.90 27.24
CA ARG A 134 -1.79 -18.47 26.79
C ARG A 134 -1.22 -17.49 25.77
N GLY A 135 -0.45 -16.53 26.26
CA GLY A 135 0.53 -15.85 25.43
C GLY A 135 1.47 -16.92 24.90
N GLU A 136 1.21 -17.43 23.70
CA GLU A 136 2.21 -18.18 22.95
C GLU A 136 3.28 -17.19 22.54
N SER A 137 4.35 -17.20 23.35
CA SER A 137 5.65 -16.64 23.02
C SER A 137 5.95 -16.98 21.57
N VAL A 138 6.10 -15.97 20.72
CA VAL A 138 6.73 -16.13 19.40
C VAL A 138 8.10 -16.74 19.66
N THR A 139 8.26 -18.03 19.41
CA THR A 139 9.59 -18.63 19.41
C THR A 139 10.34 -18.02 18.23
N GLN A 140 11.35 -17.22 18.56
CA GLN A 140 12.27 -16.56 17.64
C GLN A 140 12.90 -17.53 16.61
N GLU A 141 12.83 -18.83 16.88
CA GLU A 141 13.26 -19.96 16.04
C GLU A 141 12.43 -20.13 14.74
N ASN A 142 11.23 -19.56 14.63
CA ASN A 142 10.36 -19.79 13.46
C ASN A 142 10.61 -18.84 12.29
N ALA A 143 11.04 -17.59 12.56
CA ALA A 143 11.45 -16.65 11.50
C ALA A 143 12.58 -17.22 10.64
N ALA A 144 13.38 -18.11 11.27
CA ALA A 144 14.36 -18.88 10.57
C ALA A 144 13.66 -19.69 9.44
N PHE A 145 12.91 -20.69 9.86
CA PHE A 145 12.19 -21.60 8.99
C PHE A 145 11.40 -20.94 7.85
N HIS A 146 10.72 -19.81 8.12
CA HIS A 146 9.95 -19.09 7.12
C HIS A 146 10.78 -18.51 5.96
N LEU A 147 11.99 -17.99 6.22
CA LEU A 147 12.85 -17.41 5.18
C LEU A 147 13.52 -18.47 4.30
N ASP A 148 13.78 -19.67 4.84
CA ASP A 148 14.27 -20.80 4.04
C ASP A 148 13.17 -21.30 3.09
N GLN A 149 11.89 -21.28 3.50
CA GLN A 149 10.74 -21.66 2.66
C GLN A 149 10.27 -20.56 1.70
N LEU A 150 10.70 -19.32 1.88
CA LEU A 150 10.34 -18.21 1.01
C LEU A 150 10.88 -18.43 -0.41
N ASP A 151 9.97 -18.59 -1.36
CA ASP A 151 10.28 -18.59 -2.79
C ASP A 151 10.59 -17.16 -3.25
N MET A 152 11.88 -16.90 -3.45
CA MET A 152 12.35 -15.59 -3.91
C MET A 152 11.97 -15.29 -5.34
N SER A 153 11.67 -16.31 -6.17
CA SER A 153 11.20 -16.10 -7.55
C SER A 153 9.81 -15.46 -7.55
N GLU A 154 8.89 -15.98 -6.73
CA GLU A 154 7.54 -15.44 -6.57
C GLU A 154 7.57 -14.00 -6.02
N VAL A 155 8.38 -13.75 -4.98
CA VAL A 155 8.50 -12.41 -4.36
C VAL A 155 9.16 -11.39 -5.31
N LEU A 156 10.19 -11.79 -6.05
CA LEU A 156 10.85 -10.90 -7.00
C LEU A 156 9.94 -10.63 -8.21
N GLY A 157 9.24 -11.64 -8.71
CA GLY A 157 8.20 -11.49 -9.73
C GLY A 157 7.13 -10.50 -9.29
N LEU A 158 6.61 -10.66 -8.07
CA LEU A 158 5.64 -9.75 -7.48
C LEU A 158 6.18 -8.32 -7.36
N THR A 159 7.44 -8.18 -6.91
CA THR A 159 8.11 -6.89 -6.81
C THR A 159 8.16 -6.18 -8.16
N THR A 160 8.66 -6.87 -9.19
CA THR A 160 8.80 -6.27 -10.54
C THR A 160 7.46 -5.91 -11.15
N ASN A 161 6.41 -6.72 -10.93
CA ASN A 161 5.08 -6.44 -11.43
C ASN A 161 4.45 -5.24 -10.71
N PHE A 162 4.57 -5.17 -9.38
CA PHE A 162 4.12 -4.02 -8.61
C PHE A 162 4.82 -2.74 -9.07
N ASP A 163 6.14 -2.78 -9.20
CA ASP A 163 6.95 -1.63 -9.63
C ASP A 163 6.58 -1.13 -11.03
N ARG A 164 6.39 -2.04 -12.00
CA ARG A 164 5.95 -1.68 -13.36
C ARG A 164 4.57 -1.02 -13.36
N ARG A 165 3.61 -1.58 -12.61
CA ARG A 165 2.24 -1.05 -12.54
C ARG A 165 2.19 0.27 -11.80
N PHE A 166 2.96 0.40 -10.71
CA PHE A 166 3.06 1.64 -9.97
C PHE A 166 3.67 2.74 -10.83
N HIS A 167 4.71 2.44 -11.60
CA HIS A 167 5.30 3.39 -12.54
C HIS A 167 4.32 3.82 -13.64
N PHE A 168 3.57 2.87 -14.20
CA PHE A 168 2.52 3.16 -15.17
C PHE A 168 1.46 4.12 -14.59
N LEU A 169 0.95 3.81 -13.39
CA LEU A 169 0.02 4.68 -12.68
C LEU A 169 0.62 6.08 -12.45
N PHE A 170 1.85 6.14 -11.95
CA PHE A 170 2.55 7.40 -11.67
C PHE A 170 2.74 8.23 -12.95
N THR A 171 3.01 7.59 -14.08
CA THR A 171 3.18 8.25 -15.38
C THR A 171 1.85 8.87 -15.83
N ILE A 172 0.74 8.13 -15.73
CA ILE A 172 -0.59 8.65 -16.09
C ILE A 172 -1.02 9.77 -15.14
N LEU A 173 -0.77 9.63 -13.84
CA LEU A 173 -1.08 10.69 -12.88
C LEU A 173 -0.22 11.93 -13.12
N SER A 174 1.05 11.76 -13.50
CA SER A 174 1.96 12.86 -13.82
C SER A 174 1.57 13.62 -15.08
N THR A 175 1.06 12.94 -16.12
CA THR A 175 0.54 13.62 -17.32
C THR A 175 -0.72 14.45 -17.02
N LYS A 176 -1.43 14.13 -15.94
CA LYS A 176 -2.64 14.84 -15.46
C LYS A 176 -2.36 15.88 -14.37
N LYS A 177 -1.12 16.28 -14.13
CA LYS A 177 -0.70 17.20 -13.05
C LYS A 177 -1.43 18.57 -13.01
N GLN A 178 -2.15 18.94 -14.07
CA GLN A 178 -2.93 20.19 -14.12
C GLN A 178 -4.05 20.26 -13.06
N GLU A 179 -4.50 19.13 -12.52
CA GLU A 179 -5.43 19.15 -11.38
C GLU A 179 -4.65 19.34 -10.07
N MET A 180 -4.94 20.44 -9.37
CA MET A 180 -4.26 20.81 -8.12
C MET A 180 -4.31 19.68 -7.06
N VAL A 181 -5.42 18.95 -7.01
CA VAL A 181 -5.62 17.82 -6.07
C VAL A 181 -4.68 16.65 -6.41
N LEU A 182 -4.47 16.37 -7.70
CA LEU A 182 -3.56 15.32 -8.16
C LEU A 182 -2.10 15.66 -7.88
N SER A 183 -1.73 16.93 -7.97
CA SER A 183 -0.37 17.36 -7.66
C SER A 183 0.02 17.07 -6.20
N GLY A 184 -0.93 17.18 -5.27
CA GLY A 184 -0.74 16.86 -3.86
C GLY A 184 -0.61 15.35 -3.60
N LEU A 185 -1.35 14.51 -4.31
CA LEU A 185 -1.20 13.06 -4.27
C LEU A 185 0.15 12.63 -4.84
N LEU A 186 0.56 13.20 -5.98
CA LEU A 186 1.82 12.86 -6.63
C LEU A 186 3.03 13.17 -5.72
N LEU A 187 3.00 14.32 -5.04
CA LEU A 187 4.02 14.71 -4.07
C LEU A 187 4.10 13.75 -2.88
N ARG A 188 2.96 13.25 -2.41
CA ARG A 188 2.88 12.28 -1.31
C ARG A 188 3.39 10.90 -1.71
N LEU A 189 3.02 10.46 -2.91
CA LEU A 189 3.47 9.19 -3.48
C LEU A 189 4.98 9.18 -3.72
N ASP A 190 5.57 10.31 -4.14
CA ASP A 190 7.00 10.44 -4.41
C ASP A 190 7.69 11.51 -3.56
N TYR A 191 7.35 11.58 -2.27
CA TYR A 191 7.87 12.61 -1.35
C TYR A 191 9.41 12.59 -1.24
N ASN A 192 10.01 11.40 -1.34
CA ASN A 192 11.46 11.20 -1.26
C ASN A 192 12.16 11.20 -2.63
N GLY A 193 11.43 11.44 -3.73
CA GLY A 193 11.95 11.29 -5.09
C GLY A 193 12.41 9.86 -5.40
N TYR A 194 12.04 8.87 -4.57
CA TYR A 194 12.51 7.49 -4.72
C TYR A 194 12.18 6.97 -6.11
N PHE A 195 10.97 7.21 -6.62
CA PHE A 195 10.54 6.70 -7.92
C PHE A 195 11.08 7.56 -9.06
N THR A 196 11.19 8.88 -8.86
CA THR A 196 11.89 9.76 -9.80
C THR A 196 13.37 9.36 -9.95
N HIS A 197 14.04 8.87 -8.91
CA HIS A 197 15.46 8.49 -8.94
C HIS A 197 15.72 7.02 -9.31
N THR A 198 14.87 6.08 -8.88
CA THR A 198 15.04 4.63 -9.18
C THR A 198 14.39 4.19 -10.47
N MET A 199 13.40 4.94 -10.99
CA MET A 199 12.72 4.62 -12.26
C MET A 199 12.82 5.73 -13.30
N GLY A 200 13.24 6.95 -12.93
CA GLY A 200 13.46 8.06 -13.84
C GLY A 200 14.90 8.12 -14.35
N GLY A 201 15.17 7.39 -15.44
CA GLY A 201 16.17 7.79 -16.44
C GLY A 201 15.65 8.90 -17.36
N VAL A 202 14.83 9.82 -16.84
CA VAL A 202 14.34 10.97 -17.59
C VAL A 202 14.97 12.20 -16.97
N GLU A 203 16.04 12.65 -17.61
CA GLU A 203 16.68 13.93 -17.38
C GLU A 203 15.62 15.04 -17.28
N LYS A 204 15.81 15.90 -16.29
CA LYS A 204 15.15 17.19 -16.23
C LYS A 204 15.52 17.97 -17.50
N VAL A 205 14.53 18.29 -18.32
CA VAL A 205 14.60 19.37 -19.31
C VAL A 205 13.47 20.34 -19.01
#